data_AF-A0A932HKL9-F1
#
_entry.id   AF-A0A932HKL9-F1
#
_cell.length_a   1.000
_cell.length_b   1.000
_cell.length_c   1.000
_cell.angle_alpha   90.00
_cell.angle_beta   90.00
_cell.angle_gamma   90.00
#
_symmetry.space_group_name_H-M   'P 1'
#
loop_
_entity.id
_entity.type
_entity.pdbx_description
1 polymer ?
#
loop_
_entity_poly.entity_id
_entity_poly.type
_entity_poly.pdbx_seq_one_letter_code
_entity_poly.pdbx_strand_id
1 'polypeptide(L)'
;LIEVLVGLLILTIGLLAISVMVPTAYTNFTSSGNDTLALAFAQQRLDRLRALPYTDSSLNAGTYTDSGANAPADSPYTRTYQVEADTPVAGVKRLTVTVTGPRSRQVQLKTLITQ
;
A
#
# COMPACT_ATOMS: atom_id res chain seq x y z
N LEU A 1 40.28 -30.02 -24.72
CA LEU A 1 40.11 -28.57 -25.00
C LEU A 1 38.76 -28.25 -25.63
N ILE A 2 38.36 -28.90 -26.74
CA ILE A 2 37.03 -28.69 -27.34
C ILE A 2 35.87 -28.97 -26.36
N GLU A 3 36.03 -29.99 -25.52
CA GLU A 3 35.09 -30.34 -24.46
C GLU A 3 34.87 -29.19 -23.46
N VAL A 4 35.95 -28.51 -23.05
CA VAL A 4 35.87 -27.34 -22.16
C VAL A 4 35.20 -26.16 -22.88
N LEU A 5 35.45 -25.98 -24.19
CA LEU A 5 34.80 -24.93 -24.98
C LEU A 5 33.29 -25.15 -25.12
N VAL A 6 32.88 -26.39 -25.39
CA VAL A 6 31.46 -26.75 -25.47
C VAL A 6 30.80 -26.61 -24.10
N GLY A 7 31.48 -27.00 -23.01
CA GLY A 7 30.99 -26.80 -21.64
C GLY A 7 30.78 -25.33 -21.29
N LEU A 8 31.72 -24.45 -21.65
CA LEU A 8 31.60 -23.02 -21.43
C LEU A 8 30.48 -22.38 -22.27
N LEU A 9 30.25 -22.86 -23.50
CA LEU A 9 29.15 -22.40 -24.34
C LEU A 9 27.79 -22.71 -23.70
N ILE A 10 27.60 -23.96 -23.25
CA ILE A 10 26.34 -24.36 -22.60
C ILE A 10 26.15 -23.58 -21.29
N LEU A 11 27.22 -23.40 -20.51
CA LEU A 11 27.19 -22.62 -19.26
C LEU A 11 26.78 -21.17 -19.50
N THR A 12 27.38 -20.50 -20.49
CA THR A 12 27.08 -19.08 -20.78
C THR A 12 25.64 -18.89 -21.24
N ILE A 13 25.10 -19.80 -22.07
CA ILE A 13 23.68 -19.79 -22.46
C ILE A 13 22.78 -19.92 -21.21
N GLY A 14 23.12 -20.82 -20.29
CA GLY A 14 22.39 -20.99 -19.03
C GLY A 14 22.42 -19.74 -18.14
N LEU A 15 23.58 -19.07 -18.03
CA LEU A 15 23.72 -17.85 -17.22
C LEU A 15 22.97 -16.66 -17.82
N LEU A 16 22.89 -16.54 -19.15
CA LEU A 16 22.09 -15.50 -19.81
C LEU A 16 20.59 -15.65 -19.48
N ALA A 17 20.07 -16.87 -19.48
CA ALA A 17 18.68 -17.14 -19.11
C ALA A 17 18.36 -16.67 -17.68
N ILE A 18 19.27 -16.92 -16.73
CA ILE A 18 19.12 -16.48 -15.33
C ILE A 18 19.22 -14.96 -15.22
N SER A 19 20.12 -14.33 -15.98
CA SER A 19 20.33 -12.88 -15.96
C SER A 19 19.07 -12.09 -16.34
N VAL A 20 18.19 -12.65 -17.16
CA VAL A 20 16.90 -12.03 -17.52
C VAL A 20 15.86 -12.21 -16.41
N MET A 21 15.89 -13.33 -15.68
CA MET A 21 14.90 -13.64 -14.64
C MET A 21 15.12 -12.83 -13.36
N VAL A 22 16.36 -12.71 -12.90
CA VAL A 22 16.70 -12.11 -11.60
C VAL A 22 16.13 -10.69 -11.42
N PRO A 23 16.24 -9.76 -12.39
CA PRO A 23 15.67 -8.41 -12.26
C PRO A 23 14.14 -8.41 -12.09
N THR A 24 13.43 -9.26 -12.85
CA THR A 24 11.97 -9.34 -12.77
C THR A 24 11.51 -9.81 -11.38
N ALA A 25 12.20 -10.80 -10.80
CA ALA A 25 11.92 -11.26 -9.45
C ALA A 25 12.10 -10.15 -8.40
N TYR A 26 13.19 -9.37 -8.48
CA TYR A 26 13.44 -8.26 -7.56
C TYR A 26 12.37 -7.15 -7.63
N THR A 27 11.86 -6.83 -8.81
CA THR A 27 10.79 -5.83 -8.94
C THR A 27 9.49 -6.26 -8.25
N ASN A 28 9.19 -7.56 -8.25
CA ASN A 28 8.03 -8.11 -7.56
C ASN A 28 8.19 -8.03 -6.03
N PHE A 29 9.36 -8.40 -5.49
CA PHE A 29 9.61 -8.31 -4.05
C PHE A 29 9.51 -6.88 -3.51
N THR A 30 10.11 -5.92 -4.22
CA THR A 30 10.03 -4.50 -3.82
C THR A 30 8.61 -3.96 -3.91
N SER A 31 7.83 -4.35 -4.94
CA SER A 31 6.42 -3.97 -5.03
C SER A 31 5.60 -4.55 -3.87
N SER A 32 5.74 -5.84 -3.58
CA SER A 32 5.01 -6.50 -2.48
C SER A 32 5.35 -5.91 -1.11
N GLY A 33 6.63 -5.57 -0.89
CA GLY A 33 7.05 -4.84 0.30
C GLY A 33 6.35 -3.48 0.42
N ASN A 34 6.29 -2.72 -0.70
CA ASN A 34 5.64 -1.42 -0.71
C ASN A 34 4.14 -1.50 -0.44
N ASP A 35 3.45 -2.54 -0.90
CA ASP A 35 2.03 -2.76 -0.61
C ASP A 35 1.78 -3.12 0.85
N THR A 36 2.67 -3.93 1.43
CA THR A 36 2.60 -4.33 2.84
C THR A 36 2.74 -3.10 3.75
N LEU A 37 3.68 -2.20 3.41
CA LEU A 37 3.83 -0.92 4.09
C LEU A 37 2.61 0.00 3.89
N ALA A 38 2.09 0.10 2.67
CA ALA A 38 0.88 0.88 2.39
C ALA A 38 -0.32 0.38 3.21
N LEU A 39 -0.48 -0.94 3.33
CA LEU A 39 -1.52 -1.57 4.15
C LEU A 39 -1.33 -1.25 5.63
N ALA A 40 -0.10 -1.37 6.15
CA ALA A 40 0.21 -1.02 7.54
C ALA A 40 -0.14 0.45 7.85
N PHE A 41 0.20 1.39 6.95
CA PHE A 41 -0.15 2.80 7.11
C PHE A 41 -1.66 3.07 7.03
N ALA A 42 -2.38 2.34 6.17
CA ALA A 42 -3.82 2.43 6.08
C ALA A 42 -4.48 1.92 7.38
N GLN A 43 -4.01 0.79 7.89
CA GLN A 43 -4.54 0.14 9.09
C GLN A 43 -4.29 0.98 10.35
N GLN A 44 -3.06 1.48 10.54
CA GLN A 44 -2.73 2.39 11.62
C GLN A 44 -3.67 3.62 11.65
N ARG A 45 -3.98 4.18 10.47
CA ARG A 45 -4.87 5.34 10.41
C ARG A 45 -6.31 4.96 10.70
N LEU A 46 -6.77 3.82 10.18
CA LEU A 46 -8.09 3.29 10.45
C LEU A 46 -8.29 3.09 11.95
N ASP A 47 -7.33 2.47 12.63
CA ASP A 47 -7.37 2.22 14.08
C ASP A 47 -7.42 3.54 14.86
N ARG A 48 -6.61 4.53 14.45
CA ARG A 48 -6.66 5.86 15.06
C ARG A 48 -8.01 6.55 14.88
N LEU A 49 -8.64 6.41 13.71
CA LEU A 49 -9.97 6.98 13.44
C LEU A 49 -11.08 6.23 14.18
N ARG A 50 -10.92 4.92 14.39
CA ARG A 50 -11.83 4.10 15.21
C ARG A 50 -11.73 4.37 16.71
N ALA A 51 -10.56 4.81 17.18
CA ALA A 51 -10.36 5.20 18.57
C ALA A 51 -10.97 6.56 18.91
N LEU A 52 -11.36 7.36 17.90
CA LEU A 52 -12.00 8.66 18.11
C LEU A 52 -13.47 8.50 18.50
N PRO A 53 -14.01 9.40 19.33
CA PRO A 53 -15.44 9.42 19.64
C PRO A 53 -16.25 9.74 18.38
N TYR A 54 -17.47 9.19 18.28
CA TYR A 54 -18.33 9.35 17.09
C TYR A 54 -18.63 10.81 16.71
N THR A 55 -18.57 11.72 17.69
CA THR A 55 -18.80 13.18 17.55
C THR A 55 -17.55 13.97 17.17
N ASP A 56 -16.40 13.31 16.97
CA ASP A 56 -15.15 14.00 16.60
C ASP A 56 -15.26 14.69 15.23
N SER A 57 -14.73 15.90 15.15
CA SER A 57 -14.71 16.70 13.91
C SER A 57 -13.97 16.04 12.75
N SER A 58 -13.03 15.14 13.03
CA SER A 58 -12.29 14.35 12.03
C SER A 58 -13.15 13.25 11.40
N LEU A 59 -14.31 12.94 12.01
CA LEU A 59 -15.31 12.01 11.52
C LEU A 59 -16.53 12.73 10.94
N ASN A 60 -16.44 14.01 10.61
CA ASN A 60 -17.46 14.66 9.79
C ASN A 60 -17.37 14.20 8.35
N ALA A 61 -18.49 14.22 7.64
CA ALA A 61 -18.53 13.85 6.24
C ALA A 61 -17.59 14.75 5.42
N GLY A 62 -16.70 14.13 4.66
CA GLY A 62 -15.67 14.87 3.94
C GLY A 62 -14.49 14.01 3.49
N THR A 63 -13.63 14.62 2.67
CA THR A 63 -12.34 14.04 2.27
C THR A 63 -11.22 14.78 2.98
N TYR A 64 -10.33 14.02 3.59
CA TYR A 64 -9.21 14.54 4.37
C TYR A 64 -7.91 13.94 3.85
N THR A 65 -6.86 14.75 3.81
CA THR A 65 -5.51 14.31 3.45
C THR A 65 -4.62 14.46 4.66
N ASP A 66 -3.94 13.40 5.06
CA ASP A 66 -3.00 13.48 6.18
C ASP A 66 -1.74 14.24 5.75
N SER A 67 -1.37 15.24 6.54
CA SER A 67 -0.18 16.07 6.34
C SER A 67 0.57 16.28 7.66
N GLY A 68 1.83 16.71 7.57
CA GLY A 68 2.67 17.00 8.74
C GLY A 68 2.92 15.77 9.62
N ALA A 69 2.74 15.89 10.93
CA ALA A 69 2.98 14.83 11.91
C ALA A 69 2.06 13.60 11.74
N ASN A 70 0.98 13.73 10.97
CA ASN A 70 0.09 12.62 10.66
C ASN A 70 0.45 11.94 9.33
N ALA A 71 1.33 12.50 8.51
CA ALA A 71 1.76 11.84 7.28
C ALA A 71 2.49 10.51 7.58
N PRO A 72 2.41 9.49 6.70
CA PRO A 72 3.29 8.34 6.79
C PRO A 72 4.75 8.81 6.89
N ALA A 73 5.55 8.19 7.76
CA ALA A 73 6.93 8.62 8.04
C ALA A 73 7.93 8.38 6.90
N ASP A 74 7.44 8.19 5.67
CA ASP A 74 8.21 7.81 4.49
C ASP A 74 7.67 8.55 3.25
N SER A 75 8.56 9.27 2.57
CA SER A 75 8.22 10.31 1.58
C SER A 75 7.53 9.87 0.27
N PRO A 76 7.37 8.58 -0.11
CA PRO A 76 6.59 8.26 -1.31
C PRO A 76 5.13 7.89 -1.03
N TYR A 77 4.67 7.89 0.23
CA TYR A 77 3.31 7.48 0.57
C TYR A 77 2.40 8.67 0.85
N THR A 78 1.31 8.78 0.08
CA THR A 78 0.24 9.76 0.34
C THR A 78 -0.96 9.04 0.92
N ARG A 79 -1.50 9.53 2.05
CA ARG A 79 -2.68 8.94 2.69
C ARG A 79 -3.84 9.93 2.72
N THR A 80 -4.99 9.47 2.26
CA THR A 80 -6.26 10.21 2.26
C THR A 80 -7.32 9.35 2.92
N TYR A 81 -8.27 9.97 3.63
CA TYR A 81 -9.43 9.25 4.14
C TYR A 81 -10.71 10.01 3.81
N GLN A 82 -11.77 9.25 3.52
CA GLN A 82 -13.09 9.77 3.23
C GLN A 82 -14.07 9.25 4.26
N VAL A 83 -14.87 10.16 4.79
CA VAL A 83 -15.95 9.87 5.72
C VAL A 83 -17.25 10.18 5.02
N GLU A 84 -18.14 9.21 5.00
CA GLU A 84 -19.50 9.34 4.47
C GLU A 84 -20.47 9.06 5.62
N ALA A 85 -21.33 10.02 5.93
CA ALA A 85 -22.36 9.85 6.95
C ALA A 85 -23.57 9.08 6.39
N ASP A 86 -24.32 8.45 7.31
CA ASP A 86 -25.59 7.79 7.04
C ASP A 86 -25.54 6.75 5.90
N THR A 87 -24.40 6.06 5.79
CA THR A 87 -24.13 5.11 4.71
C THR A 87 -23.59 3.80 5.29
N PRO A 88 -24.23 2.64 5.04
CA PRO A 88 -25.40 2.43 4.18
C PRO A 88 -26.76 2.72 4.85
N VAL A 89 -26.80 2.92 6.16
CA VAL A 89 -28.02 3.21 6.94
C VAL A 89 -27.79 4.42 7.84
N ALA A 90 -28.87 5.11 8.22
CA ALA A 90 -28.81 6.27 9.10
C ALA A 90 -28.14 5.92 10.45
N GLY A 91 -27.30 6.82 10.96
CA GLY A 91 -26.55 6.62 12.21
C GLY A 91 -25.26 5.79 12.06
N VAL A 92 -24.87 5.42 10.83
CA VAL A 92 -23.61 4.74 10.53
C VAL A 92 -22.75 5.63 9.63
N LYS A 93 -21.48 5.81 9.99
CA LYS A 93 -20.50 6.46 9.13
C LYS A 93 -19.64 5.42 8.44
N ARG A 94 -19.48 5.52 7.13
CA ARG A 94 -18.52 4.74 6.36
C ARG A 94 -17.22 5.51 6.23
N LEU A 95 -16.13 4.86 6.63
CA LEU A 95 -14.79 5.39 6.54
C LEU A 95 -13.99 4.60 5.50
N THR A 96 -13.41 5.32 4.54
CA THR A 96 -12.55 4.76 3.49
C THR A 96 -11.17 5.39 3.57
N VAL A 97 -10.18 4.63 4.01
CA VAL A 97 -8.77 5.07 4.04
C VAL A 97 -8.07 4.57 2.79
N THR A 98 -7.43 5.47 2.05
CA THR A 98 -6.69 5.20 0.83
C THR A 98 -5.24 5.62 1.01
N VAL A 99 -4.30 4.72 0.74
CA VAL A 99 -2.86 5.00 0.71
C VAL A 99 -2.35 4.78 -0.70
N THR A 100 -1.68 5.78 -1.25
CA THR A 100 -1.03 5.75 -2.57
C THR A 100 0.48 5.67 -2.37
N GLY A 101 1.11 4.62 -2.90
CA GLY A 101 2.55 4.42 -2.85
C GLY A 101 3.31 4.95 -4.09
N PRO A 102 4.64 4.75 -4.16
CA PRO A 102 5.55 5.35 -5.16
C PRO A 102 5.24 5.03 -6.63
N ARG A 103 4.54 3.93 -6.91
CA ARG A 103 4.15 3.52 -8.27
C ARG A 103 2.70 3.86 -8.62
N SER A 104 2.11 4.83 -7.92
CA SER A 104 0.69 5.19 -8.00
C SER A 104 -0.26 4.03 -7.67
N ARG A 105 0.27 2.97 -7.05
CA ARG A 105 -0.54 1.84 -6.59
C ARG A 105 -1.25 2.23 -5.31
N GLN A 106 -2.55 1.96 -5.26
CA GLN A 106 -3.41 2.32 -4.16
C GLN A 106 -3.82 1.09 -3.36
N VAL A 107 -3.80 1.22 -2.04
CA VAL A 107 -4.38 0.27 -1.09
C VAL A 107 -5.52 0.99 -0.37
N GLN A 108 -6.68 0.36 -0.33
CA GLN A 108 -7.88 0.92 0.30
C GLN A 108 -8.40 0.01 1.39
N LEU A 109 -8.67 0.57 2.57
CA LEU A 109 -9.38 -0.08 3.66
C LEU A 109 -10.70 0.64 3.91
N LYS A 110 -11.77 -0.16 4.03
CA LYS A 110 -13.12 0.35 4.29
C LYS A 110 -13.61 -0.21 5.63
N THR A 111 -14.21 0.64 6.44
CA THR A 111 -14.85 0.23 7.70
C THR A 111 -16.11 1.04 7.95
N LEU A 112 -16.96 0.51 8.83
CA LEU A 112 -18.17 1.16 9.31
C LEU A 112 -18.00 1.44 10.79
N ILE A 113 -18.39 2.65 11.21
CA ILE A 113 -18.46 3.03 12.61
C ILE A 113 -19.90 3.39 12.96
N THR A 114 -20.34 2.95 14.12
CA THR A 114 -21.67 3.23 14.67
C THR A 114 -21.52 3.98 15.98
N GLN A 115 -22.59 4.68 16.37
CA GLN A 115 -22.75 5.22 17.72
C GLN A 115 -22.62 4.13 18.79
#